data_AF-A0A7W1C4B6-F1
#
_entry.id   AF-A0A7W1C4B6-F1
#
_cell.length_a   1.000
_cell.length_b   1.000
_cell.length_c   1.000
_cell.angle_alpha   90.00
_cell.angle_beta   90.00
_cell.angle_gamma   90.00
#
_symmetry.space_group_name_H-M   'P 1'
#
loop_
_entity.id
_entity.type
_entity.pdbx_description
1 polymer ?
#
loop_
_entity_poly.entity_id
_entity_poly.type
_entity_poly.pdbx_seq_one_letter_code
_entity_poly.pdbx_strand_id
1 'polypeptide(L)'
;MLLLAGLSTSSPAQRPDTLRSPQPIRIDTLRPDSGAQLAAPAGPRISPGGAFLQSLLLPGRGQITLGKKNASRFYIAVEALGIGMTIKSLRDLREAKRGAGDSTAIEFAVDSVTGDSTPTRFQPSRFTPDRINARRTHVEDWVALILFNHLLSAADAYVTANLWDFPARVSVKARPSSGQTAGSDSGVPPLRLEARITGSIAW
;
A
#
# COMPACT_ATOMS: atom_id res chain seq x y z
N MET A 1 -1.54 -71.25 24.03
CA MET A 1 -2.87 -71.78 24.38
C MET A 1 -3.88 -71.25 23.36
N LEU A 2 -4.71 -72.16 22.84
CA LEU A 2 -5.91 -72.01 21.98
C LEU A 2 -5.77 -71.69 20.47
N LEU A 3 -6.03 -72.74 19.68
CA LEU A 3 -6.55 -72.76 18.31
C LEU A 3 -7.96 -72.15 18.21
N LEU A 4 -8.33 -71.63 17.03
CA LEU A 4 -9.64 -71.80 16.35
C LEU A 4 -9.50 -71.23 14.93
N ALA A 5 -9.27 -72.02 13.86
CA ALA A 5 -10.21 -72.88 13.12
C ALA A 5 -11.42 -72.12 12.52
N GLY A 6 -11.43 -72.02 11.18
CA GLY A 6 -12.55 -71.52 10.37
C GLY A 6 -12.30 -71.72 8.89
N LEU A 7 -12.44 -72.97 8.42
CA LEU A 7 -12.60 -73.31 7.00
C LEU A 7 -14.09 -73.23 6.66
N SER A 8 -14.44 -72.55 5.56
CA SER A 8 -15.64 -72.85 4.76
C SER A 8 -15.39 -72.58 3.27
N THR A 9 -15.41 -73.70 2.55
CA THR A 9 -15.71 -73.98 1.13
C THR A 9 -16.86 -73.14 0.54
N SER A 10 -17.11 -72.92 -0.77
CA SER A 10 -16.47 -73.23 -2.07
C SER A 10 -17.38 -72.73 -3.22
N SER A 11 -16.77 -72.38 -4.37
CA SER A 11 -17.28 -72.47 -5.78
C SER A 11 -18.43 -71.58 -6.30
N PRO A 12 -18.60 -71.37 -7.64
CA PRO A 12 -17.74 -71.71 -8.78
C PRO A 12 -17.44 -70.51 -9.73
N ALA A 13 -16.70 -70.82 -10.80
CA ALA A 13 -16.28 -69.96 -11.90
C ALA A 13 -17.40 -69.20 -12.63
N GLN A 14 -17.11 -67.95 -13.02
CA GLN A 14 -17.74 -67.28 -14.15
C GLN A 14 -16.65 -66.75 -15.10
N ARG A 15 -16.85 -67.10 -16.38
CA ARG A 15 -15.94 -66.94 -17.52
C ARG A 15 -15.70 -65.47 -17.91
N PRO A 16 -14.66 -65.19 -18.71
CA PRO A 16 -14.22 -63.85 -19.09
C PRO A 16 -15.02 -63.31 -20.28
N ASP A 17 -15.46 -62.05 -20.19
CA ASP A 17 -15.96 -61.29 -21.35
C ASP A 17 -14.92 -60.22 -21.72
N THR A 18 -14.21 -60.51 -22.81
CA THR A 18 -13.50 -59.53 -23.61
C THR A 18 -14.50 -58.72 -24.40
N LEU A 19 -14.49 -57.38 -24.25
CA LEU A 19 -14.70 -56.36 -25.29
C LEU A 19 -15.20 -55.07 -24.65
N ARG A 20 -14.28 -54.10 -24.49
CA ARG A 20 -14.47 -52.68 -24.86
C ARG A 20 -13.27 -51.89 -24.34
N SER A 21 -12.26 -51.74 -25.18
CA SER A 21 -11.26 -50.70 -25.01
C SER A 21 -11.96 -49.34 -25.04
N PRO A 22 -11.88 -48.50 -24.00
CA PRO A 22 -12.24 -47.10 -24.13
C PRO A 22 -11.19 -46.46 -25.04
N GLN A 23 -11.60 -46.09 -26.25
CA GLN A 23 -10.84 -45.17 -27.09
C GLN A 23 -10.54 -43.92 -26.25
N PRO A 24 -9.28 -43.49 -26.08
CA PRO A 24 -9.02 -42.19 -25.47
C PRO A 24 -9.66 -41.14 -26.37
N ILE A 25 -10.56 -40.34 -25.77
CA ILE A 25 -11.08 -39.12 -26.38
C ILE A 25 -9.86 -38.30 -26.79
N ARG A 26 -9.61 -38.25 -28.10
CA ARG A 26 -8.59 -37.40 -28.69
C ARG A 26 -9.10 -35.97 -28.56
N ILE A 27 -8.78 -35.31 -27.44
CA ILE A 27 -8.98 -33.88 -27.30
C ILE A 27 -8.00 -33.24 -28.26
N ASP A 28 -8.51 -32.80 -29.41
CA ASP A 28 -7.80 -31.94 -30.34
C ASP A 28 -7.24 -30.77 -29.53
N THR A 29 -5.94 -30.81 -29.33
CA THR A 29 -5.21 -29.72 -28.71
C THR A 29 -5.28 -28.60 -29.73
N LEU A 30 -6.15 -27.63 -29.49
CA LEU A 30 -6.20 -26.40 -30.26
C LEU A 30 -4.76 -25.90 -30.41
N ARG A 31 -4.37 -25.84 -31.68
CA ARG A 31 -3.22 -25.17 -32.25
C ARG A 31 -2.74 -24.04 -31.33
N PRO A 32 -1.44 -23.93 -31.00
CA PRO A 32 -0.94 -22.68 -30.46
C PRO A 32 -1.13 -21.67 -31.58
N ASP A 33 -2.17 -20.85 -31.48
CA ASP A 33 -2.31 -19.68 -32.32
C ASP A 33 -1.03 -18.88 -32.10
N SER A 34 -0.19 -18.97 -33.14
CA SER A 34 0.92 -18.10 -33.47
C SER A 34 0.68 -16.76 -32.81
N GLY A 35 1.62 -16.37 -31.94
CA GLY A 35 1.52 -15.18 -31.12
C GLY A 35 1.08 -14.00 -31.96
N ALA A 36 -0.23 -13.73 -31.95
CA ALA A 36 -0.75 -12.40 -32.11
C ALA A 36 -0.12 -11.66 -30.94
N GLN A 37 1.05 -11.11 -31.22
CA GLN A 37 1.68 -10.05 -30.49
C GLN A 37 0.62 -8.94 -30.51
N LEU A 38 -0.33 -9.05 -29.58
CA LEU A 38 -1.28 -8.01 -29.23
C LEU A 38 -0.40 -6.78 -29.12
N ALA A 39 -0.50 -5.92 -30.12
CA ALA A 39 0.29 -4.71 -30.22
C ALA A 39 0.27 -4.09 -28.82
N ALA A 40 1.45 -3.98 -28.22
CA ALA A 40 1.58 -3.47 -26.86
C ALA A 40 0.75 -2.18 -26.80
N PRO A 41 -0.18 -2.03 -25.83
CA PRO A 41 -1.01 -0.85 -25.77
C PRO A 41 -0.10 0.38 -25.83
N ALA A 42 -0.34 1.25 -26.81
CA ALA A 42 0.44 2.45 -27.09
C ALA A 42 0.21 3.53 -26.01
N GLY A 43 0.42 3.16 -24.75
CA GLY A 43 0.44 4.08 -23.63
C GLY A 43 1.72 4.93 -23.62
N PRO A 44 1.70 6.12 -23.00
CA PRO A 44 2.82 7.06 -23.08
C PRO A 44 4.12 6.44 -22.55
N ARG A 45 5.12 6.29 -23.43
CA ARG A 45 6.50 5.97 -23.03
C ARG A 45 7.16 7.24 -22.51
N ILE A 46 6.79 7.68 -21.31
CA ILE A 46 7.58 8.70 -20.63
C ILE A 46 8.91 8.07 -20.23
N SER A 47 10.01 8.77 -20.49
CA SER A 47 11.32 8.28 -20.05
C SER A 47 11.35 8.20 -18.51
N PRO A 48 12.09 7.26 -17.92
CA PRO A 48 12.21 7.19 -16.46
C PRO A 48 12.68 8.50 -15.82
N GLY A 49 13.61 9.21 -16.47
CA GLY A 49 14.03 10.55 -16.05
C GLY A 49 12.92 11.60 -16.14
N GLY A 50 12.09 11.55 -17.20
CA GLY A 50 10.92 12.42 -17.34
C GLY A 50 9.85 12.16 -16.26
N ALA A 51 9.58 10.89 -15.95
CA ALA A 51 8.66 10.49 -14.89
C ALA A 51 9.15 10.95 -13.51
N PHE A 52 10.45 10.81 -13.24
CA PHE A 52 11.10 11.28 -12.02
C PHE A 52 10.94 12.79 -11.85
N LEU A 53 11.33 13.59 -12.85
CA LEU A 53 11.26 15.05 -12.78
C LEU A 53 9.82 15.55 -12.59
N GLN A 54 8.85 14.94 -13.29
CA GLN A 54 7.45 15.32 -13.13
C GLN A 54 6.94 15.08 -11.69
N SER A 55 7.29 13.95 -11.08
CA SER A 55 6.91 13.65 -9.69
C SER A 55 7.74 14.39 -8.64
N LEU A 56 8.99 14.75 -8.95
CA LEU A 56 9.84 15.56 -8.07
C LEU A 56 9.36 17.01 -8.00
N LEU A 57 8.74 17.53 -9.06
CA LEU A 57 8.16 18.87 -9.07
C LEU A 57 6.75 18.90 -8.49
N LEU A 58 5.96 17.86 -8.75
CA LEU A 58 4.61 17.73 -8.22
C LEU A 58 4.36 16.27 -7.81
N PRO A 59 4.32 15.96 -6.51
CA PRO A 59 4.22 14.61 -6.02
C PRO A 59 2.95 13.94 -6.56
N GLY A 60 3.10 12.72 -7.07
CA GLY A 60 2.04 11.93 -7.68
C GLY A 60 1.78 12.21 -9.17
N ARG A 61 2.41 13.22 -9.80
CA ARG A 61 2.16 13.57 -11.21
C ARG A 61 2.68 12.52 -12.20
N GLY A 62 3.89 12.00 -12.01
CA GLY A 62 4.46 10.95 -12.86
C GLY A 62 3.67 9.63 -12.77
N GLN A 63 2.97 9.39 -11.66
CA GLN A 63 2.10 8.22 -11.49
C GLN A 63 0.76 8.36 -12.23
N ILE A 64 0.25 9.58 -12.41
CA ILE A 64 -0.96 9.84 -13.21
C ILE A 64 -0.69 9.49 -14.68
N THR A 65 0.45 9.92 -15.21
CA THR A 65 0.86 9.64 -16.60
C THR A 65 1.12 8.16 -16.86
N LEU A 66 1.52 7.40 -15.83
CA LEU A 66 1.71 5.94 -15.88
C LEU A 66 0.44 5.16 -15.49
N GLY A 67 -0.71 5.80 -15.35
CA GLY A 67 -1.99 5.13 -15.04
C GLY A 67 -2.10 4.55 -13.62
N LYS A 68 -1.12 4.77 -12.74
CA LYS A 68 -1.11 4.30 -11.34
C LYS A 68 -1.88 5.25 -10.43
N LYS A 69 -3.21 5.16 -10.49
CA LYS A 69 -4.14 6.00 -9.73
C LYS A 69 -3.97 5.91 -8.21
N ASN A 70 -3.68 4.72 -7.67
CA ASN A 70 -3.55 4.53 -6.21
C ASN A 70 -2.29 5.21 -5.65
N ALA A 71 -1.15 5.06 -6.33
CA ALA A 71 0.10 5.68 -5.92
C ALA A 71 -0.01 7.22 -5.98
N SER A 72 -0.57 7.76 -7.06
CA SER A 72 -0.82 9.20 -7.19
C SER A 72 -1.68 9.76 -6.06
N ARG A 73 -2.82 9.09 -5.75
CA ARG A 73 -3.72 9.50 -4.66
C ARG A 73 -3.01 9.54 -3.30
N PHE A 74 -2.17 8.57 -3.02
CA PHE A 74 -1.40 8.52 -1.78
C PHE A 74 -0.47 9.74 -1.65
N TYR A 75 0.37 10.01 -2.64
CA TYR A 75 1.33 11.12 -2.59
C TYR A 75 0.64 12.49 -2.51
N ILE A 76 -0.48 12.66 -3.22
CA ILE A 76 -1.28 13.90 -3.17
C ILE A 76 -1.91 14.09 -1.78
N ALA A 77 -2.40 13.02 -1.15
CA ALA A 77 -3.00 13.10 0.18
C ALA A 77 -1.96 13.48 1.25
N VAL A 78 -0.78 12.86 1.20
CA VAL A 78 0.35 13.18 2.09
C VAL A 78 0.82 14.62 1.88
N GLU A 79 0.90 15.07 0.63
CA GLU A 79 1.26 16.45 0.30
C GLU A 79 0.25 17.46 0.88
N ALA A 80 -1.04 17.22 0.69
CA ALA A 80 -2.10 18.08 1.22
C ALA A 80 -2.05 18.17 2.76
N LEU A 81 -1.79 17.04 3.43
CA LEU A 81 -1.59 17.00 4.87
C LEU A 81 -0.37 17.84 5.30
N GLY A 82 0.78 17.64 4.64
CA GLY A 82 2.00 18.38 4.92
C GLY A 82 1.84 19.88 4.75
N ILE A 83 1.20 20.32 3.66
CA ILE A 83 0.91 21.74 3.39
C ILE A 83 -0.01 22.31 4.47
N GLY A 84 -1.11 21.62 4.78
CA GLY A 84 -2.07 22.06 5.79
C GLY A 84 -1.42 22.23 7.16
N MET A 85 -0.59 21.27 7.55
CA MET A 85 0.13 21.31 8.82
C MET A 85 1.23 22.38 8.85
N THR A 86 1.94 22.59 7.74
CA THR A 86 2.92 23.69 7.63
C THR A 86 2.25 25.05 7.83
N ILE A 87 1.10 25.29 7.19
CA ILE A 87 0.33 26.54 7.35
C ILE A 87 -0.11 26.71 8.81
N LYS A 88 -0.63 25.65 9.44
CA LYS A 88 -1.02 25.66 10.84
C LYS A 88 0.17 25.99 11.75
N SER A 89 1.28 25.26 11.63
CA SER A 89 2.48 25.45 12.43
C SER A 89 3.09 26.85 12.25
N LEU A 90 2.99 27.45 11.06
CA LEU A 90 3.41 28.82 10.83
C LEU A 90 2.53 29.84 11.57
N ARG A 91 1.20 29.63 11.63
CA ARG A 91 0.29 30.50 12.39
C ARG A 91 0.58 30.41 13.89
N ASP A 92 0.70 29.19 14.39
CA ASP A 92 1.10 28.88 15.75
C ASP A 92 2.42 29.55 16.14
N LEU A 93 3.44 29.50 15.27
CA LEU A 93 4.72 30.16 15.50
C LEU A 93 4.60 31.69 15.51
N ARG A 94 3.80 32.28 14.61
CA ARG A 94 3.57 33.73 14.59
C ARG A 94 2.84 34.20 15.84
N GLU A 95 1.83 33.46 16.29
CA GLU A 95 1.11 33.75 17.53
C GLU A 95 2.03 33.70 18.75
N ALA A 96 2.85 32.66 18.84
CA ALA A 96 3.81 32.54 19.94
C ALA A 96 4.83 33.69 19.96
N LYS A 97 5.35 34.10 18.80
CA LYS A 97 6.27 35.24 18.69
C LYS A 97 5.60 36.57 19.07
N ARG A 98 4.35 36.77 18.66
CA ARG A 98 3.58 37.98 19.03
C ARG A 98 3.30 38.04 20.52
N GLY A 99 2.93 36.91 21.12
CA GLY A 99 2.64 36.83 22.54
C GLY A 99 3.89 36.76 23.43
N ALA A 100 5.11 36.68 22.88
CA ALA A 100 6.33 36.51 23.67
C ALA A 100 6.62 37.69 24.60
N GLY A 101 6.30 38.91 24.17
CA GLY A 101 6.47 40.13 24.96
C GLY A 101 5.27 40.48 25.83
N ASP A 102 4.23 39.65 25.85
CA ASP A 102 3.02 39.92 26.61
C ASP A 102 3.23 39.62 28.10
N SER A 103 2.57 40.38 28.96
CA SER A 103 2.65 40.22 30.41
C SER A 103 1.33 40.62 31.05
N THR A 104 0.79 39.74 31.89
CA THR A 104 -0.49 39.97 32.56
C THR A 104 -0.25 40.40 33.99
N ALA A 105 -0.85 41.51 34.41
CA ALA A 105 -0.87 41.88 35.82
C ALA A 105 -1.70 40.87 36.60
N ILE A 106 -1.11 40.30 37.66
CA ILE A 106 -1.75 39.30 38.52
C ILE A 106 -1.94 39.79 39.95
N GLU A 107 -1.40 40.96 40.27
CA GLU A 107 -1.51 41.60 41.58
C GLU A 107 -1.65 43.10 41.39
N PHE A 108 -2.51 43.71 42.22
CA PHE A 108 -2.82 45.12 42.17
C PHE A 108 -2.77 45.68 43.59
N ALA A 109 -2.06 46.79 43.78
CA ALA A 109 -2.22 47.61 44.97
C ALA A 109 -3.42 48.54 44.75
N VAL A 110 -4.31 48.61 45.74
CA VAL A 110 -5.47 49.49 45.74
C VAL A 110 -5.26 50.57 46.77
N ASP A 111 -5.34 51.83 46.35
CA ASP A 111 -5.30 52.97 47.26
C ASP A 111 -6.59 52.99 48.09
N SER A 112 -6.47 52.98 49.42
CA SER A 112 -7.62 52.95 50.32
C SER A 112 -8.37 54.28 50.43
N VAL A 113 -7.77 55.39 50.00
CA VAL A 113 -8.34 56.74 50.03
C VAL A 113 -8.97 57.10 48.69
N THR A 114 -8.27 56.83 47.57
CA THR A 114 -8.75 57.19 46.23
C THR A 114 -9.51 56.06 45.53
N GLY A 115 -9.27 54.80 45.91
CA GLY A 115 -9.83 53.62 45.25
C GLY A 115 -9.14 53.23 43.94
N ASP A 116 -8.09 53.96 43.55
CA ASP A 116 -7.32 53.69 42.33
C ASP A 116 -6.51 52.39 42.47
N SER A 117 -6.37 51.65 41.37
CA SER A 117 -5.61 50.40 41.34
C SER A 117 -4.38 50.54 40.45
N THR A 118 -3.24 50.08 40.96
CA THR A 118 -1.97 50.05 40.22
C THR A 118 -1.44 48.62 40.19
N PRO A 119 -1.05 48.10 39.00
CA PRO A 119 -0.51 46.74 38.91
C PRO A 119 0.87 46.68 39.57
N THR A 120 1.06 45.76 40.52
CA THR A 120 2.31 45.60 41.29
C THR A 120 3.12 44.39 40.85
N ARG A 121 2.47 43.35 40.33
CA ARG A 121 3.13 42.12 39.89
C ARG A 121 2.64 41.66 38.52
N PHE A 122 3.59 41.36 37.65
CA PHE A 122 3.34 40.84 36.31
C PHE A 122 3.74 39.36 36.22
N GLN A 123 2.90 38.57 35.57
CA GLN A 123 3.23 37.23 35.12
C GLN A 123 3.75 37.30 33.68
N PRO A 124 4.95 36.78 33.40
CA PRO A 124 5.49 36.78 32.05
C PRO A 124 4.71 35.82 31.14
N SER A 125 4.78 36.09 29.83
CA SER A 125 4.16 35.25 28.82
C SER A 125 4.50 33.76 28.96
N ARG A 126 3.49 32.92 28.72
CA ARG A 126 3.66 31.46 28.59
C ARG A 126 4.49 31.05 27.37
N PHE A 127 4.83 31.98 26.47
CA PHE A 127 5.63 31.73 25.26
C PHE A 127 7.11 31.99 25.55
N THR A 128 7.72 31.09 26.32
CA THR A 128 9.16 31.09 26.57
C THR A 128 9.95 30.83 25.28
N PRO A 129 11.24 31.21 25.22
CA PRO A 129 12.10 30.93 24.06
C PRO A 129 12.07 29.46 23.62
N ASP A 130 12.09 28.52 24.58
CA ASP A 130 12.04 27.08 24.29
C ASP A 130 10.75 26.67 23.58
N ARG A 131 9.61 27.23 23.98
CA ARG A 131 8.31 26.96 23.34
C ARG A 131 8.22 27.56 21.93
N ILE A 132 8.85 28.71 21.72
CA ILE A 132 8.94 29.32 20.39
C ILE A 132 9.83 28.46 19.48
N ASN A 133 10.94 27.96 20.00
CA ASN A 133 11.83 27.06 19.27
C ASN A 133 11.14 25.74 18.93
N ALA A 134 10.42 25.12 19.88
CA ALA A 134 9.62 23.93 19.61
C ALA A 134 8.63 24.16 18.45
N ARG A 135 7.90 25.30 18.44
CA ARG A 135 6.98 25.64 17.35
C ARG A 135 7.69 25.85 16.01
N ARG A 136 8.94 26.31 16.02
CA ARG A 136 9.76 26.40 14.80
C ARG A 136 10.11 25.01 14.28
N THR A 137 10.58 24.12 15.16
CA THR A 137 10.88 22.73 14.79
C THR A 137 9.66 22.02 14.19
N HIS A 138 8.47 22.25 14.73
CA HIS A 138 7.24 21.73 14.12
C HIS A 138 7.05 22.18 12.66
N VAL A 139 7.39 23.42 12.30
CA VAL A 139 7.34 23.89 10.89
C VAL A 139 8.37 23.13 10.06
N GLU A 140 9.60 23.00 10.58
CA GLU A 140 10.71 22.33 9.90
C GLU A 140 10.40 20.85 9.63
N ASP A 141 9.77 20.16 10.60
CA ASP A 141 9.37 18.76 10.46
C ASP A 141 8.35 18.55 9.34
N TRP A 142 7.35 19.43 9.24
CA TRP A 142 6.35 19.33 8.17
C TRP A 142 6.92 19.69 6.80
N VAL A 143 7.85 20.65 6.73
CA VAL A 143 8.58 20.96 5.50
C VAL A 143 9.46 19.78 5.08
N ALA A 144 10.16 19.15 6.03
CA ALA A 144 10.96 17.96 5.76
C ALA A 144 10.10 16.80 5.22
N LEU A 145 8.91 16.60 5.78
CA LEU A 145 7.95 15.60 5.28
C LEU A 145 7.53 15.88 3.83
N ILE A 146 7.24 17.14 3.48
CA ILE A 146 6.91 17.54 2.11
C ILE A 146 8.07 17.21 1.16
N LEU A 147 9.29 17.62 1.51
CA LEU A 147 10.47 17.37 0.68
C LEU A 147 10.72 15.86 0.49
N PHE A 148 10.58 15.09 1.56
CA PHE A 148 10.72 13.63 1.51
C PHE A 148 9.63 12.98 0.64
N ASN A 149 8.39 13.48 0.73
CA ASN A 149 7.27 13.04 -0.11
C ASN A 149 7.56 13.24 -1.61
N HIS A 150 8.14 14.38 -1.99
CA HIS A 150 8.57 14.64 -3.37
C HIS A 150 9.63 13.65 -3.84
N LEU A 151 10.65 13.39 -3.00
CA LEU A 151 11.73 12.45 -3.33
C LEU A 151 11.21 11.02 -3.49
N LEU A 152 10.38 10.55 -2.57
CA LEU A 152 9.78 9.21 -2.65
C LEU A 152 8.88 9.07 -3.88
N SER A 153 8.07 10.09 -4.17
CA SER A 153 7.21 10.08 -5.34
C SER A 153 8.00 10.04 -6.65
N ALA A 154 9.11 10.77 -6.70
CA ALA A 154 10.02 10.78 -7.85
C ALA A 154 10.67 9.39 -8.05
N ALA A 155 11.18 8.79 -6.97
CA ALA A 155 11.77 7.46 -7.01
C ALA A 155 10.78 6.38 -7.46
N ASP A 156 9.56 6.38 -6.92
CA ASP A 156 8.51 5.43 -7.32
C ASP A 156 8.08 5.60 -8.79
N ALA A 157 8.03 6.84 -9.28
CA ALA A 157 7.75 7.11 -10.69
C ALA A 157 8.88 6.63 -11.61
N TYR A 158 10.14 6.85 -11.22
CA TYR A 158 11.31 6.34 -11.94
C TYR A 158 11.27 4.80 -12.05
N VAL A 159 11.03 4.11 -10.93
CA VAL A 159 10.95 2.64 -10.92
C VAL A 159 9.77 2.16 -11.76
N THR A 160 8.60 2.81 -11.65
CA THR A 160 7.43 2.44 -12.44
C THR A 160 7.66 2.60 -13.94
N ALA A 161 8.32 3.68 -14.36
CA ALA A 161 8.67 3.91 -15.75
C ALA A 161 9.67 2.87 -16.29
N ASN A 162 10.67 2.45 -15.48
CA ASN A 162 11.59 1.38 -15.87
C ASN A 162 10.90 0.02 -16.01
N LEU A 163 9.85 -0.23 -15.22
CA LEU A 163 9.08 -1.47 -15.26
C LEU A 163 7.97 -1.46 -16.32
N TRP A 164 7.77 -0.36 -17.04
CA TRP A 164 6.68 -0.23 -18.01
C TRP A 164 6.78 -1.25 -19.15
N ASP A 165 7.99 -1.50 -19.64
CA ASP A 165 8.24 -2.44 -20.74
C ASP A 165 8.49 -3.89 -20.25
N PHE A 166 8.39 -4.17 -18.95
CA PHE A 166 8.62 -5.52 -18.40
C PHE A 166 7.42 -6.46 -18.66
N PRO A 167 7.58 -7.56 -19.43
CA PRO A 167 6.52 -8.51 -19.70
C PRO A 167 6.31 -9.47 -18.51
N ALA A 168 5.82 -8.97 -17.38
CA ALA A 168 5.44 -9.82 -16.26
C ALA A 168 4.14 -10.57 -16.57
N ARG A 169 4.25 -11.78 -17.17
CA ARG A 169 3.10 -12.68 -17.36
C ARG A 169 2.73 -13.34 -16.03
N VAL A 170 1.95 -12.64 -15.20
CA VAL A 170 1.38 -13.24 -13.99
C VAL A 170 0.15 -14.05 -14.41
N SER A 171 0.31 -15.38 -14.52
CA SER A 171 -0.82 -16.29 -14.74
C SER A 171 -1.28 -16.85 -13.39
N VAL A 172 -2.56 -16.61 -13.05
CA VAL A 172 -3.20 -17.25 -11.91
C VAL A 172 -3.76 -18.57 -12.41
N LYS A 173 -3.06 -19.68 -12.15
CA LYS A 173 -3.54 -21.02 -12.51
C LYS A 173 -4.13 -21.69 -11.28
N ALA A 174 -5.46 -21.82 -11.24
CA ALA A 174 -6.12 -22.65 -10.23
C ALA A 174 -5.66 -24.10 -10.41
N ARG A 175 -5.06 -24.70 -9.37
CA ARG A 175 -4.70 -26.11 -9.36
C ARG A 175 -5.87 -26.90 -8.76
N PRO A 176 -6.42 -27.91 -9.45
CA PRO A 176 -7.36 -28.83 -8.83
C PRO A 176 -6.67 -29.53 -7.65
N SER A 177 -7.23 -29.43 -6.44
CA SER A 177 -6.71 -30.11 -5.26
C SER A 177 -7.02 -31.61 -5.36
N SER A 178 -6.06 -32.41 -5.80
CA SER A 178 -6.16 -33.87 -5.70
C SER A 178 -5.73 -34.31 -4.30
N GLY A 179 -6.70 -34.49 -3.41
CA GLY A 179 -6.50 -35.02 -2.06
C GLY A 179 -7.81 -35.34 -1.35
N GLN A 180 -8.42 -36.47 -1.73
CA GLN A 180 -9.42 -37.28 -0.98
C GLN A 180 -9.03 -37.45 0.51
N THR A 181 -9.87 -37.64 1.54
CA THR A 181 -11.27 -38.06 1.82
C THR A 181 -11.64 -37.42 3.20
N ALA A 182 -12.85 -37.31 3.76
CA ALA A 182 -14.08 -38.08 3.72
C ALA A 182 -15.24 -37.20 4.24
N GLY A 183 -16.44 -37.40 3.68
CA GLY A 183 -17.73 -37.10 4.33
C GLY A 183 -17.99 -35.65 4.75
N SER A 184 -18.46 -34.81 3.83
CA SER A 184 -19.59 -33.92 4.14
C SER A 184 -20.18 -33.36 2.85
N ASP A 185 -21.50 -33.43 2.82
CA ASP A 185 -22.41 -33.16 1.72
C ASP A 185 -22.54 -31.63 1.51
N SER A 186 -21.69 -31.05 0.65
CA SER A 186 -21.95 -29.75 0.01
C SER A 186 -20.98 -29.56 -1.16
N GLY A 187 -21.51 -29.66 -2.38
CA GLY A 187 -20.75 -29.77 -3.64
C GLY A 187 -20.01 -28.50 -4.10
N VAL A 188 -19.28 -27.81 -3.23
CA VAL A 188 -18.42 -26.69 -3.62
C VAL A 188 -17.04 -26.83 -2.94
N PRO A 189 -15.95 -27.11 -3.70
CA PRO A 189 -14.62 -27.23 -3.11
C PRO A 189 -14.08 -25.87 -2.64
N PRO A 190 -13.32 -25.81 -1.52
CA PRO A 190 -12.70 -24.57 -1.07
C PRO A 190 -11.58 -24.14 -2.02
N LEU A 191 -11.70 -22.95 -2.60
CA LEU A 191 -10.67 -22.35 -3.46
C LEU A 191 -9.53 -21.80 -2.60
N ARG A 192 -8.36 -22.43 -2.64
CA ARG A 192 -7.13 -21.87 -2.08
C ARG A 192 -6.36 -21.13 -3.18
N LEU A 193 -6.30 -19.80 -3.10
CA LEU A 193 -5.48 -18.98 -4.00
C LEU A 193 -4.01 -19.03 -3.57
N GLU A 194 -3.17 -19.67 -4.37
CA GLU A 194 -1.72 -19.55 -4.26
C GLU A 194 -1.17 -18.78 -5.47
N ALA A 195 -0.54 -17.63 -5.21
CA ALA A 195 0.16 -16.86 -6.22
C ALA A 195 1.57 -17.44 -6.42
N ARG A 196 1.85 -18.00 -7.60
CA ARG A 196 3.20 -18.46 -7.97
C ARG A 196 3.78 -17.53 -9.04
N ILE A 197 4.85 -16.82 -8.68
CA ILE A 197 5.62 -15.99 -9.61
C ILE A 197 6.54 -16.94 -10.41
N THR A 198 6.29 -17.09 -11.71
CA THR A 198 7.19 -17.82 -12.62
C THR A 198 7.81 -16.82 -13.58
N GLY A 199 9.06 -16.43 -13.33
CA GLY A 199 9.88 -15.68 -14.26
C GLY A 199 11.03 -16.56 -14.72
N SER A 200 11.21 -16.74 -16.04
CA SER A 200 12.47 -17.26 -16.57
C SER A 200 13.38 -16.08 -16.89
N ILE A 201 14.49 -15.96 -16.17
CA ILE A 201 15.58 -15.07 -16.55
C ILE A 201 16.35 -15.80 -17.66
N ALA A 202 16.09 -15.43 -18.90
CA ALA A 202 16.98 -15.76 -20.00
C ALA A 202 18.04 -14.65 -20.06
N TRP A 203 19.29 -15.03 -19.80
CA TRP A 203 20.46 -14.19 -20.06
C TRP A 203 20.83 -14.26 -21.54
#